data_AF-A0A5S6QZA9-F1
#
_entry.id   AF-A0A5S6QZA9-F1
#
_cell.length_a   1.000
_cell.length_b   1.000
_cell.length_c   1.000
_cell.angle_alpha   90.00
_cell.angle_beta   90.00
_cell.angle_gamma   90.00
#
_symmetry.space_group_name_H-M   'P 1'
#
loop_
_entity.id
_entity.type
_entity.pdbx_description
1 polymer ?
#
loop_
_entity_poly.entity_id
_entity_poly.type
_entity_poly.pdbx_seq_one_letter_code
_entity_poly.pdbx_strand_id
1 'polypeptide(L)'
;MSIYVAAHYKNSPNDLQMISDAPSHHLFVLLGPVDVNQKNIPEILCVVQVSLEGDISKASVNDQMSRGKRPSGDLIPWTLAQQFQDSNFPGLSGARIVRIATHPDYQNMGYGSRAVELLQQYYEGAFPALDELRVEPERPEVNGQDGGDNLLEEKIAPRKDLPPLLAKLSERRAERLDWLGVCYGLTPELQKFWARRNFVPVYIRQTPSELTGEFSCIKIKCLGNEASSQEWLTAYWKDFQRRFISLLGYQFATFPISLALGILAKQDLIPLDNGEGISRGELRIFFSDYDLKRLDMYSQNLVDHHLITDLLPFLARLYFTRKIKVDLNTLQAGILMALGLQHKTVDDVMKEVNLPSSQILALFNRVIRKCLAYLNQVCETAIESHLGISQRHTVTAQELPRPLEDELNAYASEVQQKAQKDLRNLISESDLAKYRIRADEDDTEFLSDKLASKKSKKRLGKMHGSGKKRRR
;
A
#
# COMPACT_ATOMS: atom_id res chain seq x y z
N MET A 1 -4.62 -37.68 13.19
CA MET A 1 -5.86 -36.93 13.51
C MET A 1 -5.78 -36.10 14.78
N SER A 2 -5.03 -36.50 15.82
CA SER A 2 -4.82 -35.69 17.04
C SER A 2 -4.45 -34.24 16.73
N ILE A 3 -3.52 -34.00 15.79
CA ILE A 3 -3.09 -32.66 15.38
C ILE A 3 -4.23 -31.83 14.78
N TYR A 4 -5.10 -32.42 13.95
CA TYR A 4 -6.27 -31.72 13.42
C TYR A 4 -7.23 -31.29 14.52
N VAL A 5 -7.47 -32.19 15.50
CA VAL A 5 -8.37 -31.90 16.61
C VAL A 5 -7.79 -30.82 17.52
N ALA A 6 -6.49 -30.87 17.80
CA ALA A 6 -5.82 -29.95 18.69
C ALA A 6 -5.60 -28.55 18.10
N ALA A 7 -5.41 -28.44 16.78
CA ALA A 7 -5.15 -27.16 16.13
C ALA A 7 -6.41 -26.38 15.71
N HIS A 8 -7.56 -27.05 15.61
CA HIS A 8 -8.81 -26.41 15.18
C HIS A 8 -9.79 -26.24 16.35
N TYR A 9 -10.34 -25.03 16.45
CA TYR A 9 -11.32 -24.67 17.48
C TYR A 9 -12.64 -25.47 17.38
N LYS A 10 -12.95 -26.03 16.21
CA LYS A 10 -14.13 -26.88 15.99
C LYS A 10 -13.86 -27.91 14.89
N ASN A 11 -14.22 -29.15 15.17
CA ASN A 11 -14.14 -30.26 14.23
C ASN A 11 -15.48 -31.01 14.21
N SER A 12 -15.82 -31.57 13.06
CA SER A 12 -16.95 -32.48 12.91
C SER A 12 -16.42 -33.87 12.54
N PRO A 13 -16.99 -34.98 13.04
CA PRO A 13 -16.64 -36.31 12.57
C PRO A 13 -16.79 -36.46 11.05
N ASN A 14 -17.75 -35.74 10.45
CA ASN A 14 -17.98 -35.72 9.01
C ASN A 14 -16.79 -35.15 8.22
N ASP A 15 -15.86 -34.44 8.87
CA ASP A 15 -14.66 -33.92 8.22
C ASP A 15 -13.77 -35.06 7.70
N LEU A 16 -13.72 -36.19 8.43
CA LEU A 16 -12.98 -37.38 7.99
C LEU A 16 -13.64 -38.00 6.76
N GLN A 17 -14.95 -38.12 6.78
CA GLN A 17 -15.70 -38.62 5.64
C GLN A 17 -15.48 -37.73 4.41
N MET A 18 -15.52 -36.40 4.58
CA MET A 18 -15.26 -35.44 3.51
C MET A 18 -13.84 -35.60 2.93
N ILE A 19 -12.82 -35.78 3.78
CA ILE A 19 -11.44 -36.00 3.33
C ILE A 19 -11.31 -37.30 2.54
N SER A 20 -12.05 -38.35 2.91
CA SER A 20 -12.00 -39.65 2.24
C SER A 20 -12.84 -39.73 0.97
N ASP A 21 -13.95 -38.98 0.89
CA ASP A 21 -14.93 -39.07 -0.20
C ASP A 21 -14.55 -38.18 -1.39
N ALA A 22 -14.01 -36.98 -1.13
CA ALA A 22 -13.78 -36.00 -2.18
C ALA A 22 -12.37 -36.15 -2.80
N PRO A 23 -12.26 -36.53 -4.09
CA PRO A 23 -10.99 -36.89 -4.73
C PRO A 23 -10.06 -35.70 -4.97
N SER A 24 -10.59 -34.48 -4.91
CA SER A 24 -9.82 -33.24 -5.04
C SER A 24 -9.03 -32.86 -3.78
N HIS A 25 -9.21 -33.59 -2.67
CA HIS A 25 -8.47 -33.33 -1.45
C HIS A 25 -7.09 -33.99 -1.45
N HIS A 26 -6.09 -33.20 -1.05
CA HIS A 26 -4.72 -33.64 -0.83
C HIS A 26 -4.26 -33.29 0.58
N LEU A 27 -3.48 -34.20 1.15
CA LEU A 27 -2.88 -34.04 2.46
C LEU A 27 -1.36 -33.93 2.32
N PHE A 28 -0.80 -32.86 2.86
CA PHE A 28 0.64 -32.66 2.97
C PHE A 28 1.03 -32.66 4.44
N VAL A 29 2.14 -33.32 4.76
CA VAL A 29 2.68 -33.39 6.12
C VAL A 29 4.10 -32.85 6.14
N LEU A 30 4.39 -31.97 7.10
CA LEU A 30 5.74 -31.52 7.41
C LEU A 30 6.27 -32.43 8.52
N LEU A 31 7.31 -33.18 8.21
CA LEU A 31 7.93 -34.14 9.10
C LEU A 31 9.21 -33.58 9.71
N GLY A 32 9.57 -34.09 10.89
CA GLY A 32 10.93 -33.91 11.43
C GLY A 32 12.00 -34.58 10.55
N PRO A 33 13.29 -34.32 10.82
CA PRO A 33 14.39 -35.01 10.15
C PRO A 33 14.22 -36.53 10.28
N VAL A 34 14.31 -37.24 9.15
CA VAL A 34 14.13 -38.69 9.11
C VAL A 34 15.51 -39.36 9.03
N ASP A 35 15.84 -40.16 10.03
CA ASP A 35 17.00 -41.04 9.96
C ASP A 35 16.68 -42.25 9.07
N VAL A 36 17.51 -42.50 8.06
CA VAL A 36 17.32 -43.60 7.09
C VAL A 36 17.22 -44.99 7.76
N ASN A 37 17.76 -45.12 8.97
CA ASN A 37 17.78 -46.36 9.74
C ASN A 37 16.57 -46.53 10.70
N GLN A 38 15.77 -45.50 10.92
CA GLN A 38 14.58 -45.59 11.79
C GLN A 38 13.40 -46.19 11.02
N LYS A 39 12.83 -47.27 11.57
CA LYS A 39 11.58 -47.88 11.07
C LYS A 39 10.30 -47.25 11.64
N ASN A 40 10.45 -46.24 12.51
CA ASN A 40 9.31 -45.56 13.12
C ASN A 40 8.82 -44.44 12.19
N ILE A 41 7.51 -44.17 12.23
CA ILE A 41 6.92 -43.05 11.51
C ILE A 41 7.52 -41.76 12.10
N PRO A 42 8.07 -40.85 11.27
CA PRO A 42 8.60 -39.58 11.75
C PRO A 42 7.54 -38.74 12.46
N GLU A 43 7.99 -37.92 13.39
CA GLU A 43 7.09 -36.99 14.07
C GLU A 43 6.50 -35.97 13.07
N ILE A 44 5.19 -35.79 13.14
CA ILE A 44 4.44 -34.88 12.27
C ILE A 44 4.37 -33.51 12.96
N LEU A 45 5.05 -32.52 12.40
CA LEU A 45 5.13 -31.17 12.96
C LEU A 45 3.95 -30.29 12.52
N CYS A 46 3.53 -30.43 11.26
CA CYS A 46 2.44 -29.67 10.68
C CYS A 46 1.72 -30.51 9.61
N VAL A 47 0.40 -30.35 9.51
CA VAL A 47 -0.42 -30.94 8.45
C VAL A 47 -1.10 -29.82 7.67
N VAL A 48 -1.13 -29.93 6.36
CA VAL A 48 -1.84 -29.01 5.46
C VAL A 48 -2.81 -29.80 4.60
N GLN A 49 -4.08 -29.44 4.68
CA GLN A 49 -5.15 -29.96 3.83
C GLN A 49 -5.39 -28.98 2.69
N VAL A 50 -5.32 -29.49 1.46
CA VAL A 50 -5.62 -28.73 0.25
C VAL A 50 -6.79 -29.38 -0.48
N SER A 51 -7.61 -28.57 -1.14
CA SER A 51 -8.62 -28.99 -2.11
C SER A 51 -8.28 -28.34 -3.44
N LEU A 52 -8.15 -29.11 -4.51
CA LEU A 52 -8.11 -28.57 -5.86
C LEU A 52 -9.50 -28.03 -6.21
N GLU A 53 -9.56 -26.82 -6.77
CA GLU A 53 -10.79 -26.13 -7.16
C GLU A 53 -10.61 -25.43 -8.51
N GLY A 54 -11.68 -25.34 -9.30
CA GLY A 54 -11.66 -24.62 -10.58
C GLY A 54 -11.67 -25.55 -11.79
N ASP A 55 -11.12 -25.08 -12.92
CA ASP A 55 -11.23 -25.73 -14.25
C ASP A 55 -12.70 -26.03 -14.64
N ILE A 56 -13.60 -25.11 -14.29
CA ILE A 56 -15.04 -25.25 -14.54
C ILE A 56 -15.35 -24.77 -15.96
N SER A 57 -16.09 -25.57 -16.71
CA SER A 57 -16.49 -25.20 -18.07
C SER A 57 -17.34 -23.92 -18.10
N LYS A 58 -17.01 -22.99 -19.01
CA LYS A 58 -17.71 -21.70 -19.15
C LYS A 58 -19.23 -21.85 -19.35
N ALA A 59 -19.66 -22.90 -20.04
CA ALA A 59 -21.08 -23.21 -20.23
C ALA A 59 -21.78 -23.50 -18.90
N SER A 60 -21.16 -24.29 -18.02
CA SER A 60 -21.68 -24.59 -16.67
C SER A 60 -21.73 -23.32 -15.81
N VAL A 61 -20.67 -22.52 -15.84
CA VAL A 61 -20.60 -21.25 -15.10
C VAL A 61 -21.74 -20.31 -15.51
N ASN A 62 -21.95 -20.12 -16.81
CA ASN A 62 -22.98 -19.22 -17.33
C ASN A 62 -24.40 -19.73 -17.00
N ASP A 63 -24.66 -21.03 -17.11
CA ASP A 63 -25.97 -21.61 -16.76
C ASP A 63 -26.27 -21.41 -15.26
N GLN A 64 -25.32 -21.73 -14.38
CA GLN A 64 -25.51 -21.61 -12.92
C GLN A 64 -25.62 -20.14 -12.48
N MET A 65 -24.82 -19.26 -13.08
CA MET A 65 -24.85 -17.83 -12.79
C MET A 65 -26.18 -17.19 -13.24
N SER A 66 -26.70 -17.59 -14.41
CA SER A 66 -28.02 -17.13 -14.89
C SER A 66 -29.17 -17.56 -13.97
N ARG A 67 -29.03 -18.71 -13.31
CA ARG A 67 -30.01 -19.27 -12.36
C ARG A 67 -29.79 -18.78 -10.92
N GLY A 68 -28.71 -18.04 -10.66
CA GLY A 68 -28.32 -17.57 -9.32
C GLY A 68 -28.05 -18.69 -8.32
N LYS A 69 -27.76 -19.92 -8.78
CA LYS A 69 -27.52 -21.08 -7.92
C LYS A 69 -26.03 -21.22 -7.65
N ARG A 70 -25.68 -21.53 -6.39
CA ARG A 70 -24.34 -21.96 -5.99
C ARG A 70 -24.33 -23.48 -5.88
N PRO A 71 -23.73 -24.21 -6.82
CA PRO A 71 -23.58 -25.65 -6.64
C PRO A 71 -22.63 -25.94 -5.47
N SER A 72 -22.82 -27.10 -4.86
CA SER A 72 -21.95 -27.59 -3.79
C SER A 72 -20.57 -27.92 -4.36
N GLY A 73 -19.50 -27.55 -3.65
CA GLY A 73 -18.12 -27.79 -4.08
C GLY A 73 -17.27 -26.52 -4.03
N ASP A 74 -16.66 -26.18 -5.18
CA ASP A 74 -15.64 -25.14 -5.39
C ASP A 74 -15.98 -23.79 -4.74
N LEU A 75 -15.58 -23.60 -3.49
CA LEU A 75 -16.06 -22.47 -2.70
C LEU A 75 -15.54 -21.15 -3.27
N ILE A 76 -14.25 -21.08 -3.59
CA ILE A 76 -13.61 -19.84 -4.01
C ILE A 76 -14.10 -19.43 -5.41
N PRO A 77 -14.08 -20.30 -6.44
CA PRO A 77 -14.65 -20.02 -7.75
C PRO A 77 -16.06 -19.47 -7.71
N TRP A 78 -17.00 -20.13 -7.01
CA TRP A 78 -18.39 -19.67 -6.97
C TRP A 78 -18.58 -18.38 -6.19
N THR A 79 -17.83 -18.19 -5.09
CA THR A 79 -17.92 -16.97 -4.28
C THR A 79 -17.41 -15.75 -5.06
N LEU A 80 -16.29 -15.89 -5.76
CA LEU A 80 -15.72 -14.79 -6.54
C LEU A 80 -16.52 -14.52 -7.81
N ALA A 81 -16.95 -15.56 -8.52
CA ALA A 81 -17.83 -15.39 -9.68
C ALA A 81 -19.06 -14.56 -9.31
N GLN A 82 -19.75 -14.90 -8.22
CA GLN A 82 -20.92 -14.11 -7.81
C GLN A 82 -20.56 -12.70 -7.34
N GLN A 83 -19.46 -12.54 -6.60
CA GLN A 83 -19.10 -11.24 -6.04
C GLN A 83 -18.66 -10.24 -7.13
N PHE A 84 -17.88 -10.71 -8.10
CA PHE A 84 -17.32 -9.89 -9.18
C PHE A 84 -18.12 -9.97 -10.48
N GLN A 85 -19.10 -10.88 -10.56
CA GLN A 85 -19.84 -11.19 -11.79
C GLN A 85 -18.91 -11.57 -12.95
N ASP A 86 -17.84 -12.30 -12.62
CA ASP A 86 -16.81 -12.71 -13.56
C ASP A 86 -16.95 -14.21 -13.89
N SER A 87 -17.20 -14.50 -15.17
CA SER A 87 -17.33 -15.87 -15.67
C SER A 87 -15.99 -16.51 -16.04
N ASN A 88 -14.89 -15.75 -16.09
CA ASN A 88 -13.58 -16.27 -16.45
C ASN A 88 -12.85 -16.90 -15.27
N PHE A 89 -12.97 -16.33 -14.06
CA PHE A 89 -12.25 -16.80 -12.88
C PHE A 89 -12.51 -18.27 -12.53
N PRO A 90 -13.75 -18.80 -12.58
CA PRO A 90 -13.99 -20.22 -12.32
C PRO A 90 -13.35 -21.18 -13.32
N GLY A 91 -12.97 -20.69 -14.51
CA GLY A 91 -12.23 -21.47 -15.50
C GLY A 91 -10.73 -21.58 -15.17
N LEU A 92 -10.22 -20.79 -14.23
CA LEU A 92 -8.85 -20.92 -13.74
C LEU A 92 -8.73 -22.12 -12.80
N SER A 93 -7.59 -22.80 -12.85
CA SER A 93 -7.28 -23.91 -11.95
C SER A 93 -6.61 -23.38 -10.70
N GLY A 94 -7.01 -23.85 -9.52
CA GLY A 94 -6.39 -23.42 -8.28
C GLY A 94 -6.52 -24.42 -7.15
N ALA A 95 -5.93 -24.05 -6.02
CA ALA A 95 -5.96 -24.83 -4.80
C ALA A 95 -6.44 -23.97 -3.64
N ARG A 96 -7.41 -24.49 -2.88
CA ARG A 96 -7.81 -23.94 -1.59
C ARG A 96 -7.10 -24.69 -0.47
N ILE A 97 -6.31 -23.98 0.34
CA ILE A 97 -5.87 -24.50 1.63
C ILE A 97 -7.08 -24.48 2.56
N VAL A 98 -7.59 -25.67 2.87
CA VAL A 98 -8.77 -25.86 3.72
C VAL A 98 -8.39 -25.76 5.18
N ARG A 99 -7.27 -26.39 5.57
CA ARG A 99 -6.80 -26.45 6.96
C ARG A 99 -5.28 -26.46 7.03
N ILE A 100 -4.75 -25.77 8.05
CA ILE A 100 -3.36 -25.88 8.48
C ILE A 100 -3.39 -26.19 9.97
N ALA A 101 -2.79 -27.30 10.34
CA ALA A 101 -2.75 -27.78 11.71
C ALA A 101 -1.30 -27.98 12.13
N THR A 102 -0.78 -27.08 12.97
CA THR A 102 0.53 -27.21 13.62
C THR A 102 0.36 -27.85 14.99
N HIS A 103 1.30 -28.71 15.38
CA HIS A 103 1.28 -29.30 16.72
C HIS A 103 1.26 -28.20 17.81
N PRO A 104 0.42 -28.30 18.86
CA PRO A 104 0.30 -27.28 19.91
C PRO A 104 1.63 -26.86 20.53
N ASP A 105 2.50 -27.82 20.83
CA ASP A 105 3.81 -27.57 21.47
C ASP A 105 4.79 -26.82 20.57
N TYR A 106 4.57 -26.83 19.25
CA TYR A 106 5.42 -26.20 18.25
C TYR A 106 4.77 -24.97 17.60
N GLN A 107 3.66 -24.49 18.17
CA GLN A 107 3.04 -23.23 17.74
C GLN A 107 4.01 -22.06 17.92
N ASN A 108 3.90 -21.04 17.08
CA ASN A 108 4.77 -19.86 17.06
C ASN A 108 6.26 -20.09 16.70
N MET A 109 6.69 -21.33 16.44
CA MET A 109 8.04 -21.63 15.94
C MET A 109 8.20 -21.50 14.42
N GLY A 110 7.10 -21.23 13.69
CA GLY A 110 7.13 -20.95 12.25
C GLY A 110 6.95 -22.17 11.32
N TYR A 111 6.68 -23.37 11.86
CA TYR A 111 6.44 -24.57 11.04
C TYR A 111 5.26 -24.42 10.06
N GLY A 112 4.18 -23.75 10.47
CA GLY A 112 3.08 -23.42 9.56
C GLY A 112 3.48 -22.41 8.46
N SER A 113 4.49 -21.56 8.70
CA SER A 113 5.10 -20.73 7.64
C SER A 113 5.83 -21.59 6.64
N ARG A 114 6.70 -22.45 7.16
CA ARG A 114 7.52 -23.31 6.33
C ARG A 114 6.68 -24.26 5.48
N ALA A 115 5.61 -24.83 6.05
CA ALA A 115 4.71 -25.73 5.33
C ALA A 115 4.03 -25.04 4.13
N VAL A 116 3.52 -23.81 4.31
CA VAL A 116 2.89 -23.06 3.22
C VAL A 116 3.90 -22.62 2.16
N GLU A 117 5.10 -22.21 2.57
CA GLU A 117 6.18 -21.86 1.63
C GLU A 117 6.61 -23.05 0.77
N LEU A 118 6.80 -24.23 1.38
CA LEU A 118 7.14 -25.45 0.65
C LEU A 118 6.01 -25.89 -0.28
N LEU A 119 4.76 -25.74 0.17
CA LEU A 119 3.59 -26.04 -0.64
C LEU A 119 3.47 -25.11 -1.85
N GLN A 120 3.78 -23.82 -1.67
CA GLN A 120 3.84 -22.88 -2.78
C GLN A 120 4.94 -23.29 -3.78
N GLN A 121 6.14 -23.58 -3.29
CA GLN A 121 7.27 -24.03 -4.11
C GLN A 121 6.96 -25.33 -4.88
N TYR A 122 6.17 -26.23 -4.28
CA TYR A 122 5.68 -27.44 -4.93
C TYR A 122 4.84 -27.16 -6.16
N TYR A 123 3.80 -26.33 -6.00
CA TYR A 123 2.90 -26.00 -7.12
C TYR A 123 3.54 -25.05 -8.14
N GLU A 124 4.57 -24.30 -7.75
CA GLU A 124 5.42 -23.52 -8.68
C GLU A 124 6.42 -24.39 -9.46
N GLY A 125 6.56 -25.68 -9.13
CA GLY A 125 7.44 -26.62 -9.84
C GLY A 125 8.90 -26.57 -9.40
N ALA A 126 9.23 -26.03 -8.22
CA ALA A 126 10.60 -25.95 -7.71
C ALA A 126 11.17 -27.32 -7.30
N PHE A 127 10.34 -28.34 -7.12
CA PHE A 127 10.75 -29.70 -6.85
C PHE A 127 10.76 -30.51 -8.16
N PRO A 128 11.94 -30.80 -8.74
CA PRO A 128 12.00 -31.63 -9.94
C PRO A 128 11.48 -33.03 -9.62
N ALA A 129 10.54 -33.50 -10.43
CA ALA A 129 10.08 -34.89 -10.36
C ALA A 129 11.22 -35.79 -10.84
N LEU A 130 11.66 -36.73 -10.01
CA LEU A 130 12.79 -37.63 -10.35
C LEU A 130 12.39 -38.72 -11.35
N ASP A 131 11.10 -38.98 -11.54
CA ASP A 131 10.60 -39.99 -12.48
C ASP A 131 10.04 -39.36 -13.76
N GLU A 132 10.83 -39.43 -14.84
CA GLU A 132 10.38 -39.22 -16.22
C GLU A 132 9.51 -40.38 -16.76
N LEU A 133 9.33 -41.45 -15.98
CA LEU A 133 8.56 -42.64 -16.36
C LEU A 133 7.24 -42.65 -15.61
N ARG A 134 6.18 -42.18 -16.27
CA ARG A 134 4.81 -42.60 -15.92
C ARG A 134 4.75 -44.13 -16.00
N VAL A 135 4.90 -44.79 -14.86
CA VAL A 135 4.05 -45.93 -14.57
C VAL A 135 2.82 -45.29 -13.96
N GLU A 136 1.81 -44.97 -14.78
CA GLU A 136 0.47 -44.97 -14.18
C GLU A 136 0.38 -46.30 -13.43
N PRO A 137 0.11 -46.34 -12.12
CA PRO A 137 -0.19 -47.62 -11.51
C PRO A 137 -1.35 -48.15 -12.34
N GLU A 138 -1.09 -49.21 -13.11
CA GLU A 138 -2.14 -49.99 -13.73
C GLU A 138 -3.15 -50.14 -12.61
N ARG A 139 -4.33 -49.53 -12.77
CA ARG A 139 -5.46 -49.89 -11.90
C ARG A 139 -5.47 -51.40 -12.04
N PRO A 140 -5.22 -52.19 -10.97
CA PRO A 140 -5.37 -53.63 -11.11
C PRO A 140 -6.76 -53.78 -11.69
N GLU A 141 -6.85 -54.29 -12.92
CA GLU A 141 -8.12 -54.69 -13.47
C GLU A 141 -8.72 -55.54 -12.37
N VAL A 142 -9.81 -55.04 -11.78
CA VAL A 142 -10.61 -55.85 -10.90
C VAL A 142 -11.19 -56.88 -11.84
N ASN A 143 -10.43 -57.95 -12.07
CA ASN A 143 -10.94 -59.20 -12.60
C ASN A 143 -11.98 -59.63 -11.58
N GLY A 144 -13.21 -59.16 -11.80
CA GLY A 144 -14.42 -59.55 -11.10
C GLY A 144 -14.78 -60.98 -11.48
N GLN A 145 -13.86 -61.90 -11.27
CA GLN A 145 -14.05 -63.34 -11.34
C GLN A 145 -13.28 -63.94 -10.17
N ASP A 146 -13.74 -63.66 -8.97
CA ASP A 146 -13.87 -64.67 -7.91
C ASP A 146 -14.58 -64.07 -6.70
N GLY A 147 -15.78 -64.60 -6.41
CA GLY A 147 -16.38 -64.52 -5.08
C GLY A 147 -17.77 -63.90 -5.00
N GLY A 148 -18.79 -64.74 -5.17
CA GLY A 148 -20.06 -64.78 -4.42
C GLY A 148 -20.78 -63.48 -4.06
N ASP A 149 -22.03 -63.39 -4.52
CA ASP A 149 -23.06 -62.35 -4.31
C ASP A 149 -23.50 -62.12 -2.82
N ASN A 150 -22.65 -62.41 -1.83
CA ASN A 150 -22.98 -62.35 -0.40
C ASN A 150 -21.92 -61.56 0.39
N LEU A 151 -22.31 -60.38 0.89
CA LEU A 151 -21.50 -59.50 1.76
C LEU A 151 -21.01 -60.17 3.06
N LEU A 152 -21.60 -61.32 3.43
CA LEU A 152 -21.29 -62.09 4.64
C LEU A 152 -20.13 -63.09 4.47
N GLU A 153 -19.66 -63.33 3.23
CA GLU A 153 -18.59 -64.29 2.92
C GLU A 153 -17.28 -63.62 2.49
N GLU A 154 -17.19 -62.29 2.55
CA GLU A 154 -15.99 -61.54 2.19
C GLU A 154 -14.83 -61.86 3.14
N LYS A 155 -13.87 -62.65 2.66
CA LYS A 155 -12.59 -62.88 3.35
C LYS A 155 -11.67 -61.69 3.09
N ILE A 156 -11.59 -60.78 4.05
CA ILE A 156 -10.65 -59.64 4.02
C ILE A 156 -9.21 -60.18 4.13
N ALA A 157 -8.56 -60.39 2.98
CA ALA A 157 -7.13 -60.69 2.90
C ALA A 157 -6.34 -59.39 2.64
N PRO A 158 -5.17 -59.18 3.27
CA PRO A 158 -4.35 -58.01 3.00
C PRO A 158 -3.89 -58.03 1.54
N ARG A 159 -4.13 -56.93 0.83
CA ARG A 159 -3.68 -56.74 -0.56
C ARG A 159 -2.16 -56.89 -0.61
N LYS A 160 -1.65 -57.71 -1.54
CA LYS A 160 -0.23 -58.07 -1.63
C LYS A 160 0.69 -56.90 -1.99
N ASP A 161 0.18 -55.92 -2.75
CA ASP A 161 0.92 -54.74 -3.19
C ASP A 161 0.20 -53.46 -2.72
N LEU A 162 0.45 -53.07 -1.46
CA LEU A 162 -0.03 -51.80 -0.92
C LEU A 162 0.97 -50.68 -1.30
N PRO A 163 0.49 -49.55 -1.86
CA PRO A 163 1.35 -48.39 -2.08
C PRO A 163 1.90 -47.89 -0.74
N PRO A 164 3.08 -47.25 -0.74
CA PRO A 164 3.67 -46.71 0.47
C PRO A 164 2.73 -45.66 1.11
N LEU A 165 2.70 -45.63 2.44
CA LEU A 165 1.87 -44.68 3.19
C LEU A 165 2.28 -43.22 2.93
N LEU A 166 3.57 -42.97 2.72
CA LEU A 166 4.14 -41.67 2.46
C LEU A 166 4.88 -41.71 1.13
N ALA A 167 4.62 -40.73 0.27
CA ALA A 167 5.41 -40.46 -0.93
C ALA A 167 6.20 -39.17 -0.72
N LYS A 168 7.43 -39.11 -1.23
CA LYS A 168 8.18 -37.86 -1.18
C LYS A 168 7.57 -36.87 -2.16
N LEU A 169 7.69 -35.58 -1.83
CA LEU A 169 7.19 -34.51 -2.67
C LEU A 169 7.84 -34.51 -4.09
N SER A 170 9.08 -34.97 -4.19
CA SER A 170 9.82 -35.13 -5.46
C SER A 170 9.40 -36.35 -6.30
N GLU A 171 8.62 -37.28 -5.74
CA GLU A 171 8.14 -38.47 -6.46
C GLU A 171 6.80 -38.20 -7.16
N ARG A 172 6.07 -37.15 -6.76
CA ARG A 172 4.78 -36.77 -7.36
C ARG A 172 4.89 -35.44 -8.09
N ARG A 173 4.57 -35.43 -9.38
CA ARG A 173 4.40 -34.19 -10.15
C ARG A 173 3.19 -33.38 -9.67
N ALA A 174 3.39 -32.09 -9.40
CA ALA A 174 2.32 -31.17 -9.04
C ALA A 174 1.39 -30.88 -10.24
N GLU A 175 0.10 -30.70 -9.95
CA GLU A 175 -0.86 -30.14 -10.91
C GLU A 175 -0.49 -28.69 -11.26
N ARG A 176 -0.82 -28.26 -12.48
CA ARG A 176 -0.66 -26.85 -12.87
C ARG A 176 -1.79 -26.03 -12.27
N LEU A 177 -1.43 -25.07 -11.42
CA LEU A 177 -2.36 -24.18 -10.74
C LEU A 177 -2.02 -22.72 -11.05
N ASP A 178 -3.06 -21.91 -11.22
CA ASP A 178 -2.97 -20.46 -11.47
C ASP A 178 -3.01 -19.68 -10.15
N TRP A 179 -3.66 -20.21 -9.12
CA TRP A 179 -3.82 -19.52 -7.84
C TRP A 179 -3.86 -20.47 -6.63
N LEU A 180 -3.45 -19.93 -5.48
CA LEU A 180 -3.55 -20.54 -4.16
C LEU A 180 -4.43 -19.66 -3.28
N GLY A 181 -5.48 -20.23 -2.69
CA GLY A 181 -6.48 -19.51 -1.92
C GLY A 181 -6.67 -20.08 -0.54
N VAL A 182 -7.21 -19.26 0.35
CA VAL A 182 -7.54 -19.62 1.73
C VAL A 182 -8.90 -19.07 2.08
N CYS A 183 -9.67 -19.81 2.87
CA CYS A 183 -10.91 -19.34 3.47
C CYS A 183 -10.86 -19.62 4.98
N TYR A 184 -10.94 -18.58 5.80
CA TYR A 184 -10.81 -18.72 7.25
C TYR A 184 -11.67 -17.71 8.01
N GLY A 185 -11.96 -17.99 9.28
CA GLY A 185 -12.60 -17.05 10.20
C GLY A 185 -11.62 -15.92 10.57
N LEU A 186 -12.02 -14.68 10.33
CA LEU A 186 -11.14 -13.53 10.41
C LEU A 186 -10.76 -13.19 11.85
N THR A 187 -9.56 -13.63 12.26
CA THR A 187 -8.92 -13.23 13.53
C THR A 187 -7.68 -12.38 13.28
N PRO A 188 -7.24 -11.54 14.26
CA PRO A 188 -6.02 -10.74 14.12
C PRO A 188 -4.75 -11.57 13.89
N GLU A 189 -4.67 -12.75 14.49
CA GLU A 189 -3.52 -13.66 14.37
C GLU A 189 -3.42 -14.26 12.97
N LEU A 190 -4.53 -14.83 12.47
CA LEU A 190 -4.59 -15.38 11.12
C LEU A 190 -4.44 -14.28 10.06
N GLN A 191 -5.00 -13.09 10.29
CA GLN A 191 -4.79 -11.95 9.40
C GLN A 191 -3.30 -11.62 9.27
N LYS A 192 -2.57 -11.54 10.38
CA LYS A 192 -1.11 -11.31 10.39
C LYS A 192 -0.36 -12.45 9.72
N PHE A 193 -0.73 -13.70 10.01
CA PHE A 193 -0.15 -14.89 9.39
C PHE A 193 -0.23 -14.82 7.86
N TRP A 194 -1.42 -14.61 7.29
CA TRP A 194 -1.59 -14.58 5.85
C TRP A 194 -1.03 -13.31 5.21
N ALA A 195 -1.10 -12.17 5.90
CA ALA A 195 -0.51 -10.92 5.42
C ALA A 195 1.01 -11.05 5.25
N ARG A 196 1.73 -11.74 6.16
CA ARG A 196 3.18 -11.97 6.02
C ARG A 196 3.57 -12.78 4.79
N ARG A 197 2.67 -13.64 4.28
CA ARG A 197 2.91 -14.57 3.14
C ARG A 197 2.46 -14.03 1.78
N ASN A 198 2.09 -12.75 1.73
CA ASN A 198 1.69 -12.05 0.50
C ASN A 198 0.39 -12.59 -0.12
N PHE A 199 -0.54 -13.08 0.71
CA PHE A 199 -1.91 -13.37 0.30
C PHE A 199 -2.75 -12.08 0.30
N VAL A 200 -3.45 -11.83 -0.80
CA VAL A 200 -4.27 -10.64 -1.02
C VAL A 200 -5.72 -10.94 -0.64
N PRO A 201 -6.36 -10.13 0.22
CA PRO A 201 -7.79 -10.27 0.50
C PRO A 201 -8.63 -9.89 -0.71
N VAL A 202 -9.60 -10.74 -1.05
CA VAL A 202 -10.52 -10.52 -2.19
C VAL A 202 -11.98 -10.49 -1.75
N TYR A 203 -12.30 -11.11 -0.61
CA TYR A 203 -13.67 -11.15 -0.09
C TYR A 203 -13.69 -11.28 1.42
N ILE A 204 -14.61 -10.56 2.06
CA ILE A 204 -15.00 -10.75 3.47
C ILE A 204 -16.51 -10.80 3.49
N ARG A 205 -17.06 -11.87 4.07
CA ARG A 205 -18.51 -12.01 4.26
C ARG A 205 -19.00 -10.94 5.22
N GLN A 206 -20.15 -10.32 4.95
CA GLN A 206 -20.73 -9.34 5.88
C GLN A 206 -21.45 -10.01 7.04
N THR A 207 -22.09 -11.17 6.85
CA THR A 207 -22.71 -11.87 7.97
C THR A 207 -21.65 -12.69 8.71
N PRO A 208 -21.47 -12.50 10.03
CA PRO A 208 -20.62 -13.38 10.83
C PRO A 208 -21.22 -14.80 10.84
N SER A 209 -20.38 -15.80 11.03
CA SER A 209 -20.87 -17.16 11.26
C SER A 209 -21.65 -17.22 12.56
N GLU A 210 -22.85 -17.81 12.55
CA GLU A 210 -23.64 -18.04 13.76
C GLU A 210 -22.90 -18.89 14.80
N LEU A 211 -21.98 -19.75 14.33
CA LEU A 211 -21.25 -20.69 15.19
C LEU A 211 -20.07 -20.05 15.93
N THR A 212 -19.37 -19.11 15.29
CA THR A 212 -18.12 -18.54 15.84
C THR A 212 -18.22 -17.04 16.12
N GLY A 213 -19.21 -16.36 15.55
CA GLY A 213 -19.26 -14.90 15.51
C GLY A 213 -18.20 -14.26 14.60
N GLU A 214 -17.37 -15.05 13.93
CA GLU A 214 -16.30 -14.56 13.07
C GLU A 214 -16.76 -14.37 11.62
N PHE A 215 -16.16 -13.40 10.96
CA PHE A 215 -16.41 -13.11 9.55
C PHE A 215 -15.51 -14.00 8.68
N SER A 216 -16.08 -14.70 7.70
CA SER A 216 -15.26 -15.49 6.77
C SER A 216 -14.52 -14.57 5.80
N CYS A 217 -13.20 -14.76 5.68
CA CYS A 217 -12.34 -14.02 4.75
C CYS A 217 -11.71 -14.98 3.74
N ILE A 218 -11.76 -14.59 2.46
CA ILE A 218 -11.05 -15.25 1.38
C ILE A 218 -9.84 -14.40 0.99
N LYS A 219 -8.67 -15.03 0.97
CA LYS A 219 -7.46 -14.43 0.41
C LYS A 219 -6.88 -15.34 -0.66
N ILE A 220 -6.25 -14.72 -1.66
CA ILE A 220 -5.70 -15.41 -2.81
C ILE A 220 -4.29 -14.91 -3.09
N LYS A 221 -3.48 -15.80 -3.65
CA LYS A 221 -2.15 -15.53 -4.17
C LYS A 221 -2.04 -16.18 -5.55
N CYS A 222 -1.63 -15.43 -6.56
CA CYS A 222 -1.34 -16.00 -7.87
C CYS A 222 -0.09 -16.89 -7.79
N LEU A 223 -0.11 -17.99 -8.53
CA LEU A 223 1.04 -18.86 -8.76
C LEU A 223 1.52 -18.63 -10.20
N GLY A 224 2.82 -18.43 -10.38
CA GLY A 224 3.42 -18.08 -11.67
C GLY A 224 4.11 -16.72 -11.67
N ASN A 225 5.25 -16.65 -12.35
CA ASN A 225 6.12 -15.47 -12.41
C ASN A 225 5.74 -14.49 -13.53
N GLU A 226 4.72 -14.78 -14.32
CA GLU A 226 4.30 -13.90 -15.40
C GLU A 226 3.50 -12.72 -14.84
N ALA A 227 3.95 -11.50 -15.13
CA ALA A 227 3.32 -10.28 -14.66
C ALA A 227 1.85 -10.13 -15.16
N SER A 228 1.54 -10.69 -16.33
CA SER A 228 0.18 -10.78 -16.89
C SER A 228 -0.78 -11.57 -15.99
N SER A 229 -0.29 -12.60 -15.29
CA SER A 229 -1.11 -13.44 -14.42
C SER A 229 -1.56 -12.74 -13.13
N GLN A 230 -1.09 -11.53 -12.87
CA GLN A 230 -1.42 -10.75 -11.67
C GLN A 230 -2.41 -9.59 -11.93
N GLU A 231 -2.76 -9.32 -13.18
CA GLU A 231 -3.63 -8.18 -13.54
C GLU A 231 -5.05 -8.33 -12.98
N TRP A 232 -5.65 -9.51 -13.10
CA TRP A 232 -6.99 -9.77 -12.56
C TRP A 232 -7.01 -9.67 -11.03
N LEU A 233 -5.95 -10.15 -10.34
CA LEU A 233 -5.84 -10.05 -8.87
C LEU A 233 -5.72 -8.58 -8.44
N THR A 234 -5.02 -7.77 -9.23
CA THR A 234 -4.92 -6.31 -9.05
C THR A 234 -6.28 -5.64 -9.18
N ALA A 235 -7.07 -6.01 -10.19
CA ALA A 235 -8.43 -5.51 -10.38
C ALA A 235 -9.35 -5.91 -9.21
N TYR A 236 -9.29 -7.17 -8.79
CA TYR A 236 -10.08 -7.69 -7.66
C TYR A 236 -9.72 -6.99 -6.36
N TRP A 237 -8.43 -6.73 -6.12
CA TRP A 237 -7.98 -5.97 -4.96
C TRP A 237 -8.50 -4.53 -4.97
N LYS A 238 -8.35 -3.80 -6.09
CA LYS A 238 -8.85 -2.41 -6.22
C LYS A 238 -10.33 -2.32 -5.90
N ASP A 239 -11.11 -3.26 -6.41
CA ASP A 239 -12.54 -3.32 -6.18
C ASP A 239 -12.89 -3.78 -4.74
N PHE A 240 -12.22 -4.80 -4.22
CA PHE A 240 -12.33 -5.22 -2.82
C PHE A 240 -12.03 -4.06 -1.86
N GLN A 241 -10.94 -3.32 -2.08
CA GLN A 241 -10.53 -2.17 -1.28
C GLN A 241 -11.64 -1.11 -1.26
N ARG A 242 -12.20 -0.77 -2.42
CA ARG A 242 -13.31 0.20 -2.52
C ARG A 242 -14.53 -0.26 -1.74
N ARG A 243 -14.93 -1.53 -1.90
CA ARG A 243 -16.08 -2.11 -1.19
C ARG A 243 -15.82 -2.17 0.32
N PHE A 244 -14.64 -2.64 0.73
CA PHE A 244 -14.26 -2.76 2.14
C PHE A 244 -14.26 -1.41 2.84
N ILE A 245 -13.67 -0.37 2.24
CA ILE A 245 -13.71 1.01 2.75
C ILE A 245 -15.16 1.49 2.94
N SER A 246 -16.04 1.16 1.99
CA SER A 246 -17.46 1.53 2.11
C SER A 246 -18.20 0.74 3.20
N LEU A 247 -17.79 -0.51 3.46
CA LEU A 247 -18.41 -1.40 4.44
C LEU A 247 -17.89 -1.18 5.87
N LEU A 248 -16.76 -0.48 6.05
CA LEU A 248 -16.20 -0.12 7.35
C LEU A 248 -17.17 0.70 8.23
N GLY A 249 -18.07 1.46 7.64
CA GLY A 249 -19.09 2.22 8.36
C GLY A 249 -20.37 1.43 8.68
N TYR A 250 -20.49 0.19 8.17
CA TYR A 250 -21.64 -0.67 8.37
C TYR A 250 -21.27 -1.83 9.32
N GLN A 251 -21.39 -3.06 8.84
CA GLN A 251 -21.17 -4.26 9.63
C GLN A 251 -19.72 -4.43 10.13
N PHE A 252 -18.76 -3.75 9.49
CA PHE A 252 -17.34 -3.79 9.88
C PHE A 252 -16.94 -2.61 10.80
N ALA A 253 -17.88 -1.77 11.25
CA ALA A 253 -17.61 -0.68 12.20
C ALA A 253 -17.09 -1.21 13.54
N THR A 254 -17.50 -2.43 13.91
CA THR A 254 -17.09 -3.13 15.14
C THR A 254 -15.69 -3.71 15.06
N PHE A 255 -15.05 -3.75 13.89
CA PHE A 255 -13.72 -4.34 13.75
C PHE A 255 -12.69 -3.56 14.56
N PRO A 256 -11.70 -4.23 15.17
CA PRO A 256 -10.54 -3.55 15.70
C PRO A 256 -9.82 -2.75 14.60
N ILE A 257 -9.42 -1.51 14.90
CA ILE A 257 -8.65 -0.59 14.07
C ILE A 257 -7.39 -1.31 13.56
N SER A 258 -6.71 -2.07 14.42
CA SER A 258 -5.51 -2.83 14.04
C SER A 258 -5.80 -3.92 13.00
N LEU A 259 -6.96 -4.57 13.07
CA LEU A 259 -7.40 -5.59 12.11
C LEU A 259 -7.76 -4.94 10.77
N ALA A 260 -8.56 -3.87 10.80
CA ALA A 260 -8.98 -3.16 9.60
C ALA A 260 -7.79 -2.52 8.87
N LEU A 261 -6.86 -1.92 9.60
CA LEU A 261 -5.56 -1.49 9.05
C LEU A 261 -4.80 -2.68 8.48
N GLY A 262 -4.68 -3.80 9.21
CA GLY A 262 -3.97 -4.99 8.76
C GLY A 262 -4.55 -5.62 7.48
N ILE A 263 -5.83 -5.41 7.18
CA ILE A 263 -6.46 -5.79 5.92
C ILE A 263 -6.02 -4.87 4.79
N LEU A 264 -5.89 -3.57 5.05
CA LEU A 264 -5.49 -2.57 4.05
C LEU A 264 -3.98 -2.34 3.95
N ALA A 265 -3.18 -2.85 4.89
CA ALA A 265 -1.77 -2.53 5.12
C ALA A 265 -0.80 -3.00 4.03
N LYS A 266 -1.20 -3.95 3.16
CA LYS A 266 -0.32 -4.49 2.12
C LYS A 266 -0.91 -4.27 0.74
N GLN A 267 -0.57 -3.11 0.19
CA GLN A 267 -0.87 -2.69 -1.17
C GLN A 267 0.37 -2.72 -2.07
N ASP A 268 1.57 -2.91 -1.52
CA ASP A 268 2.84 -2.78 -2.26
C ASP A 268 3.20 -4.01 -3.10
N LEU A 269 2.45 -5.11 -2.96
CA LEU A 269 2.57 -6.30 -3.82
C LEU A 269 1.88 -6.11 -5.16
N ILE A 270 0.95 -5.17 -5.21
CA ILE A 270 0.20 -4.85 -6.39
C ILE A 270 0.79 -3.53 -6.86
N PRO A 271 1.39 -3.45 -8.06
CA PRO A 271 1.67 -2.18 -8.70
C PRO A 271 0.32 -1.53 -9.02
N LEU A 272 -0.33 -1.01 -8.00
CA LEU A 272 -1.32 0.03 -8.16
C LEU A 272 -0.52 1.13 -8.83
N ASP A 273 -0.93 1.49 -10.05
CA ASP A 273 -0.41 2.67 -10.74
C ASP A 273 -0.09 3.72 -9.69
N ASN A 274 1.05 4.37 -9.83
CA ASN A 274 1.30 5.66 -9.19
C ASN A 274 0.32 6.66 -9.80
N GLY A 275 -0.99 6.40 -9.67
CA GLY A 275 -2.07 7.08 -10.32
C GLY A 275 -1.83 8.55 -10.13
N GLU A 276 -2.12 9.30 -11.18
CA GLU A 276 -2.14 10.74 -11.10
C GLU A 276 -2.89 11.10 -9.82
N GLY A 277 -2.23 11.89 -8.97
CA GLY A 277 -2.83 12.33 -7.71
C GLY A 277 -4.18 12.98 -7.99
N ILE A 278 -4.98 13.18 -6.95
CA ILE A 278 -6.27 13.84 -7.14
C ILE A 278 -6.11 15.16 -7.92
N SER A 279 -6.87 15.33 -9.00
CA SER A 279 -6.86 16.58 -9.77
C SER A 279 -7.69 17.65 -9.05
N ARG A 280 -7.48 18.93 -9.37
CA ARG A 280 -8.30 20.00 -8.80
C ARG A 280 -9.78 19.88 -9.16
N GLY A 281 -10.10 19.37 -10.35
CA GLY A 281 -11.47 19.09 -10.78
C GLY A 281 -12.13 18.02 -9.93
N GLU A 282 -11.44 16.89 -9.72
CA GLU A 282 -11.90 15.82 -8.82
C GLU A 282 -12.05 16.32 -7.38
N LEU A 283 -11.11 17.14 -6.90
CA LEU A 283 -11.14 17.67 -5.54
C LEU A 283 -12.40 18.50 -5.25
N ARG A 284 -12.86 19.30 -6.22
CA ARG A 284 -14.07 20.12 -6.10
C ARG A 284 -15.35 19.31 -5.96
N ILE A 285 -15.36 18.05 -6.38
CA ILE A 285 -16.50 17.15 -6.20
C ILE A 285 -16.65 16.76 -4.73
N PHE A 286 -15.53 16.65 -4.01
CA PHE A 286 -15.51 16.20 -2.61
C PHE A 286 -15.46 17.34 -1.60
N PHE A 287 -14.78 18.45 -1.91
CA PHE A 287 -14.60 19.58 -1.01
C PHE A 287 -14.90 20.90 -1.71
N SER A 288 -15.78 21.69 -1.11
CA SER A 288 -15.93 23.10 -1.47
C SER A 288 -14.76 23.93 -0.95
N ASP A 289 -14.61 25.14 -1.47
CA ASP A 289 -13.59 26.08 -0.97
C ASP A 289 -13.87 26.51 0.50
N TYR A 290 -15.12 26.42 0.96
CA TYR A 290 -15.49 26.64 2.36
C TYR A 290 -15.04 25.48 3.25
N ASP A 291 -15.10 24.24 2.75
CA ASP A 291 -14.66 23.06 3.51
C ASP A 291 -13.14 23.09 3.75
N LEU A 292 -12.36 23.53 2.75
CA LEU A 292 -10.92 23.73 2.92
C LEU A 292 -10.62 24.79 3.99
N LYS A 293 -11.40 25.88 4.06
CA LYS A 293 -11.28 26.88 5.14
C LYS A 293 -11.64 26.31 6.51
N ARG A 294 -12.68 25.48 6.61
CA ARG A 294 -13.07 24.79 7.86
C ARG A 294 -11.94 23.86 8.35
N LEU A 295 -11.36 23.08 7.44
CA LEU A 295 -10.19 22.24 7.73
C LEU A 295 -9.00 23.08 8.18
N ASP A 296 -8.75 24.24 7.57
CA ASP A 296 -7.69 25.17 7.96
C ASP A 296 -7.92 25.75 9.37
N MET A 297 -9.13 26.22 9.68
CA MET A 297 -9.49 26.72 11.01
C MET A 297 -9.30 25.66 12.11
N TYR A 298 -9.72 24.41 11.86
CA TYR A 298 -9.46 23.31 12.78
C TYR A 298 -7.95 23.02 12.88
N SER A 299 -7.24 23.01 11.76
CA SER A 299 -5.80 22.78 11.73
C SER A 299 -5.08 23.79 12.62
N GLN A 300 -5.51 25.06 12.63
CA GLN A 300 -4.96 26.14 13.47
C GLN A 300 -5.41 26.09 14.94
N ASN A 301 -6.17 25.07 15.35
CA ASN A 301 -6.77 24.91 16.68
C ASN A 301 -7.75 26.05 17.06
N LEU A 302 -8.38 26.69 16.08
CA LEU A 302 -9.36 27.76 16.32
C LEU A 302 -10.77 27.22 16.59
N VAL A 303 -11.04 25.97 16.17
CA VAL A 303 -12.35 25.33 16.31
C VAL A 303 -12.18 23.88 16.78
N ASP A 304 -13.24 23.33 17.36
CA ASP A 304 -13.32 21.93 17.76
C ASP A 304 -13.52 20.99 16.55
N HIS A 305 -13.16 19.72 16.74
CA HIS A 305 -13.17 18.68 15.71
C HIS A 305 -14.55 18.39 15.14
N HIS A 306 -15.62 18.62 15.90
CA HIS A 306 -17.00 18.45 15.44
C HIS A 306 -17.31 19.28 14.18
N LEU A 307 -16.64 20.43 13.98
CA LEU A 307 -16.83 21.25 12.78
C LEU A 307 -16.36 20.53 11.50
N ILE A 308 -15.48 19.54 11.58
CA ILE A 308 -14.92 18.87 10.39
C ILE A 308 -15.33 17.40 10.26
N THR A 309 -16.18 16.89 11.18
CA THR A 309 -16.57 15.48 11.23
C THR A 309 -17.25 15.00 9.95
N ASP A 310 -18.07 15.85 9.33
CA ASP A 310 -18.71 15.60 8.03
C ASP A 310 -17.73 15.44 6.87
N LEU A 311 -16.53 15.99 6.99
CA LEU A 311 -15.48 15.96 5.95
C LEU A 311 -14.57 14.72 6.05
N LEU A 312 -14.54 14.06 7.20
CA LEU A 312 -13.65 12.93 7.48
C LEU A 312 -13.88 11.70 6.59
N PRO A 313 -15.13 11.30 6.28
CA PRO A 313 -15.35 10.15 5.40
C PRO A 313 -14.73 10.34 4.02
N PHE A 314 -14.76 11.56 3.48
CA PHE A 314 -14.16 11.89 2.19
C PHE A 314 -12.63 11.88 2.27
N LEU A 315 -12.05 12.55 3.28
CA LEU A 315 -10.59 12.54 3.50
C LEU A 315 -10.05 11.13 3.68
N ALA A 316 -10.68 10.33 4.53
CA ALA A 316 -10.25 8.96 4.80
C ALA A 316 -10.40 8.09 3.55
N ARG A 317 -11.50 8.21 2.80
CA ARG A 317 -11.68 7.46 1.54
C ARG A 317 -10.60 7.80 0.51
N LEU A 318 -10.26 9.07 0.33
CA LEU A 318 -9.21 9.50 -0.60
C LEU A 318 -7.82 9.05 -0.14
N TYR A 319 -7.56 9.06 1.16
CA TYR A 319 -6.32 8.54 1.74
C TYR A 319 -6.18 7.03 1.52
N PHE A 320 -7.17 6.24 1.92
CA PHE A 320 -7.10 4.78 1.85
C PHE A 320 -7.24 4.22 0.43
N THR A 321 -7.72 5.02 -0.54
CA THR A 321 -7.66 4.70 -1.98
C THR A 321 -6.39 5.23 -2.67
N ARG A 322 -5.42 5.78 -1.90
CA ARG A 322 -4.15 6.38 -2.37
C ARG A 322 -4.28 7.54 -3.37
N LYS A 323 -5.44 8.21 -3.41
CA LYS A 323 -5.62 9.46 -4.16
C LYS A 323 -4.91 10.64 -3.47
N ILE A 324 -4.79 10.59 -2.15
CA ILE A 324 -3.95 11.51 -1.36
C ILE A 324 -2.63 10.82 -1.03
N LYS A 325 -1.52 11.40 -1.49
CA LYS A 325 -0.15 10.87 -1.31
C LYS A 325 0.50 11.51 -0.07
N VAL A 326 0.04 11.12 1.11
CA VAL A 326 0.54 11.62 2.40
C VAL A 326 1.08 10.48 3.24
N ASP A 327 2.24 10.67 3.85
CA ASP A 327 2.80 9.68 4.76
C ASP A 327 2.22 9.85 6.17
N LEU A 328 1.41 8.88 6.59
CA LEU A 328 0.89 8.77 7.95
C LEU A 328 1.52 7.57 8.66
N ASN A 329 1.86 7.74 9.93
CA ASN A 329 2.24 6.61 10.78
C ASN A 329 1.03 5.67 10.98
N THR A 330 1.26 4.40 11.30
CA THR A 330 0.20 3.39 11.54
C THR A 330 -0.86 3.88 12.52
N LEU A 331 -0.46 4.56 13.60
CA LEU A 331 -1.38 5.14 14.57
C LEU A 331 -2.22 6.30 13.98
N GLN A 332 -1.59 7.17 13.19
CA GLN A 332 -2.26 8.29 12.51
C GLN A 332 -3.28 7.78 11.48
N ALA A 333 -2.90 6.79 10.67
CA ALA A 333 -3.80 6.13 9.73
C ALA A 333 -4.94 5.42 10.47
N GLY A 334 -4.66 4.78 11.61
CA GLY A 334 -5.66 4.14 12.45
C GLY A 334 -6.71 5.10 12.98
N ILE A 335 -6.28 6.26 13.50
CA ILE A 335 -7.19 7.30 13.98
C ILE A 335 -8.05 7.84 12.82
N LEU A 336 -7.47 8.09 11.65
CA LEU A 336 -8.21 8.54 10.47
C LEU A 336 -9.25 7.49 10.02
N MET A 337 -8.89 6.21 10.04
CA MET A 337 -9.81 5.11 9.73
C MET A 337 -10.95 5.01 10.74
N ALA A 338 -10.63 5.08 12.03
CA ALA A 338 -11.61 4.91 13.10
C ALA A 338 -12.67 6.02 13.07
N LEU A 339 -12.22 7.28 13.02
CA LEU A 339 -13.12 8.44 13.02
C LEU A 339 -13.81 8.64 11.66
N GLY A 340 -13.07 8.46 10.56
CA GLY A 340 -13.55 8.77 9.22
C GLY A 340 -14.34 7.65 8.54
N LEU A 341 -13.93 6.38 8.71
CA LEU A 341 -14.52 5.24 7.99
C LEU A 341 -15.34 4.31 8.89
N GLN A 342 -14.92 4.08 10.13
CA GLN A 342 -15.68 3.26 11.09
C GLN A 342 -16.70 4.08 11.89
N HIS A 343 -16.64 5.41 11.81
CA HIS A 343 -17.50 6.35 12.55
C HIS A 343 -17.50 6.11 14.06
N LYS A 344 -16.36 5.65 14.60
CA LYS A 344 -16.15 5.47 16.04
C LYS A 344 -16.07 6.83 16.73
N THR A 345 -16.54 6.90 17.97
CA THR A 345 -16.35 8.10 18.79
C THR A 345 -14.90 8.21 19.26
N VAL A 346 -14.48 9.42 19.66
CA VAL A 346 -13.14 9.61 20.24
C VAL A 346 -12.94 8.71 21.47
N ASP A 347 -13.99 8.51 22.27
CA ASP A 347 -13.95 7.65 23.46
C ASP A 347 -13.76 6.16 23.10
N ASP A 348 -14.36 5.69 22.01
CA ASP A 348 -14.15 4.33 21.52
C ASP A 348 -12.71 4.13 21.06
N VAL A 349 -12.16 5.12 20.36
CA VAL A 349 -10.74 5.13 19.94
C VAL A 349 -9.82 5.16 21.16
N MET A 350 -10.16 5.93 22.21
CA MET A 350 -9.40 5.94 23.47
C MET A 350 -9.32 4.56 24.10
N LYS A 351 -10.45 3.86 24.22
CA LYS A 351 -10.52 2.52 24.82
C LYS A 351 -9.69 1.51 24.04
N GLU A 352 -9.74 1.58 22.71
CA GLU A 352 -9.08 0.60 21.86
C GLU A 352 -7.57 0.84 21.74
N VAL A 353 -7.16 2.10 21.59
CA VAL A 353 -5.76 2.50 21.40
C VAL A 353 -5.03 2.67 22.75
N ASN A 354 -5.78 2.77 23.85
CA ASN A 354 -5.27 3.00 25.20
C ASN A 354 -4.44 4.29 25.32
N LEU A 355 -4.95 5.38 24.74
CA LEU A 355 -4.35 6.72 24.80
C LEU A 355 -5.39 7.75 25.28
N PRO A 356 -4.97 8.82 25.97
CA PRO A 356 -5.89 9.87 26.42
C PRO A 356 -6.43 10.69 25.24
N SER A 357 -7.65 11.23 25.37
CA SER A 357 -8.35 12.03 24.35
C SER A 357 -7.49 13.16 23.79
N SER A 358 -6.77 13.88 24.66
CA SER A 358 -5.90 15.00 24.26
C SER A 358 -4.81 14.59 23.28
N GLN A 359 -4.22 13.40 23.46
CA GLN A 359 -3.20 12.88 22.55
C GLN A 359 -3.81 12.41 21.23
N ILE A 360 -4.99 11.78 21.26
CA ILE A 360 -5.70 11.35 20.05
C ILE A 360 -6.08 12.57 19.21
N LEU A 361 -6.65 13.61 19.82
CA LEU A 361 -7.00 14.85 19.13
C LEU A 361 -5.76 15.59 18.60
N ALA A 362 -4.64 15.58 19.34
CA ALA A 362 -3.39 16.15 18.84
C ALA A 362 -2.84 15.39 17.63
N LEU A 363 -2.89 14.05 17.64
CA LEU A 363 -2.49 13.23 16.50
C LEU A 363 -3.44 13.39 15.31
N PHE A 364 -4.74 13.49 15.57
CA PHE A 364 -5.77 13.75 14.57
C PHE A 364 -5.57 15.12 13.91
N ASN A 365 -5.30 16.17 14.69
CA ASN A 365 -4.96 17.49 14.16
C ASN A 365 -3.71 17.45 13.26
N ARG A 366 -2.67 16.69 13.64
CA ARG A 366 -1.49 16.47 12.78
C ARG A 366 -1.85 15.76 11.46
N VAL A 367 -2.78 14.81 11.47
CA VAL A 367 -3.28 14.17 10.25
C VAL A 367 -3.95 15.20 9.35
N ILE A 368 -4.87 16.00 9.90
CA ILE A 368 -5.59 17.02 9.14
C ILE A 368 -4.62 18.05 8.55
N ARG A 369 -3.61 18.51 9.30
CA ARG A 369 -2.57 19.43 8.78
C ARG A 369 -1.83 18.85 7.58
N LYS A 370 -1.44 17.57 7.64
CA LYS A 370 -0.74 16.89 6.53
C LYS A 370 -1.64 16.75 5.30
N CYS A 371 -2.89 16.33 5.50
CA CYS A 371 -3.85 16.23 4.41
C CYS A 371 -4.13 17.59 3.78
N LEU A 372 -4.36 18.63 4.59
CA LEU A 372 -4.61 20.00 4.13
C LEU A 372 -3.43 20.56 3.34
N ALA A 373 -2.19 20.35 3.79
CA ALA A 373 -0.99 20.77 3.06
C ALA A 373 -0.95 20.17 1.64
N TYR A 374 -1.28 18.87 1.52
CA TYR A 374 -1.38 18.22 0.21
C TYR A 374 -2.53 18.77 -0.64
N LEU A 375 -3.71 19.00 -0.06
CA LEU A 375 -4.86 19.57 -0.77
C LEU A 375 -4.57 20.98 -1.28
N ASN A 376 -3.89 21.81 -0.47
CA ASN A 376 -3.47 23.14 -0.87
C ASN A 376 -2.43 23.09 -2.00
N GLN A 377 -1.47 22.17 -1.93
CA GLN A 377 -0.51 21.96 -3.02
C GLN A 377 -1.20 21.61 -4.35
N VAL A 378 -2.25 20.77 -4.32
CA VAL A 378 -3.06 20.44 -5.50
C VAL A 378 -3.79 21.68 -6.04
N CYS A 379 -4.32 22.53 -5.15
CA CYS A 379 -4.94 23.79 -5.54
C CYS A 379 -3.94 24.78 -6.15
N GLU A 380 -2.77 24.93 -5.54
CA GLU A 380 -1.69 25.83 -5.98
C GLU A 380 -1.17 25.42 -7.36
N THR A 381 -0.81 24.14 -7.55
CA THR A 381 -0.34 23.60 -8.84
C THR A 381 -1.38 23.78 -9.96
N ALA A 382 -2.67 23.62 -9.65
CA ALA A 382 -3.74 23.89 -10.61
C ALA A 382 -3.83 25.38 -10.98
N ILE A 383 -3.68 26.29 -10.02
CA ILE A 383 -3.66 27.74 -10.27
C ILE A 383 -2.43 28.13 -11.11
N GLU A 384 -1.25 27.60 -10.78
CA GLU A 384 -0.02 27.83 -11.56
C GLU A 384 -0.17 27.39 -13.01
N SER A 385 -0.81 26.25 -13.24
CA SER A 385 -1.10 25.75 -14.59
C SER A 385 -2.07 26.66 -15.35
N HIS A 386 -3.12 27.16 -14.68
CA HIS A 386 -4.11 28.06 -15.28
C HIS A 386 -3.53 29.46 -15.55
N LEU A 387 -2.60 29.93 -14.71
CA LEU A 387 -1.89 31.20 -14.89
C LEU A 387 -0.74 31.10 -15.90
N GLY A 388 -0.45 29.91 -16.44
CA GLY A 388 0.63 29.68 -17.41
C GLY A 388 2.04 29.89 -16.85
N ILE A 389 2.20 29.86 -15.52
CA ILE A 389 3.49 30.12 -14.86
C ILE A 389 4.48 28.99 -15.14
N SER A 390 4.01 27.75 -15.29
CA SER A 390 4.85 26.60 -15.63
C SER A 390 5.51 26.70 -17.02
N GLN A 391 4.99 27.53 -17.94
CA GLN A 391 5.63 27.81 -19.24
C GLN A 391 6.66 28.95 -19.18
N ARG A 392 6.79 29.66 -18.06
CA ARG A 392 7.76 30.78 -17.90
C ARG A 392 9.15 30.34 -17.44
N HIS A 393 9.35 29.05 -17.15
CA HIS A 393 10.68 28.50 -16.82
C HIS A 393 11.48 28.00 -18.04
N THR A 394 11.42 28.75 -19.12
CA THR A 394 12.52 28.87 -20.10
C THR A 394 12.54 30.31 -20.63
N VAL A 395 12.51 31.29 -19.73
CA VAL A 395 13.24 32.52 -20.04
C VAL A 395 14.70 32.13 -19.88
N THR A 396 15.33 31.70 -20.98
CA THR A 396 16.79 31.74 -21.08
C THR A 396 17.14 33.14 -20.61
N ALA A 397 17.74 33.27 -19.42
CA ALA A 397 18.35 34.52 -19.04
C ALA A 397 19.34 34.80 -20.17
N GLN A 398 19.00 35.73 -21.07
CA GLN A 398 20.00 36.31 -21.93
C GLN A 398 21.00 36.90 -20.95
N GLU A 399 22.15 36.24 -20.84
CA GLU A 399 23.29 36.79 -20.15
C GLU A 399 23.46 38.20 -20.73
N LEU A 400 23.30 39.20 -19.88
CA LEU A 400 23.53 40.58 -20.28
C LEU A 400 24.93 40.59 -20.92
N PRO A 401 25.10 41.15 -22.14
CA PRO A 401 26.38 41.13 -22.84
C PRO A 401 27.53 41.74 -22.01
N ARG A 402 27.18 42.50 -20.97
CA ARG A 402 28.07 43.10 -19.99
C ARG A 402 27.45 43.03 -18.59
N PRO A 403 28.26 43.04 -17.52
CA PRO A 403 27.76 43.12 -16.15
C PRO A 403 26.86 44.36 -15.98
N LEU A 404 25.75 44.20 -15.24
CA LEU A 404 24.77 45.28 -15.00
C LEU A 404 25.42 46.55 -14.41
N GLU A 405 26.48 46.39 -13.62
CA GLU A 405 27.26 47.50 -13.06
C GLU A 405 27.95 48.35 -14.15
N ASP A 406 28.42 47.74 -15.24
CA ASP A 406 29.09 48.46 -16.32
C ASP A 406 28.09 49.25 -17.16
N GLU A 407 26.89 48.72 -17.41
CA GLU A 407 25.81 49.47 -18.09
C GLU A 407 25.31 50.64 -17.25
N LEU A 408 25.11 50.43 -15.93
CA LEU A 408 24.71 51.50 -15.02
C LEU A 408 25.76 52.62 -14.95
N ASN A 409 27.05 52.27 -14.91
CA ASN A 409 28.13 53.25 -14.89
C ASN A 409 28.28 53.98 -16.23
N ALA A 410 28.10 53.30 -17.37
CA ALA A 410 28.09 53.93 -18.68
C ALA A 410 26.93 54.93 -18.80
N TYR A 411 25.73 54.54 -18.38
CA TYR A 411 24.55 55.42 -18.39
C TYR A 411 24.71 56.61 -17.45
N ALA A 412 25.26 56.39 -16.25
CA ALA A 412 25.56 57.47 -15.31
C ALA A 412 26.57 58.47 -15.90
N SER A 413 27.58 57.97 -16.62
CA SER A 413 28.58 58.80 -17.29
C SER A 413 28.00 59.60 -18.45
N GLU A 414 27.11 58.99 -19.26
CA GLU A 414 26.40 59.70 -20.33
C GLU A 414 25.49 60.81 -19.77
N VAL A 415 24.76 60.52 -18.69
CA VAL A 415 23.90 61.52 -18.02
C VAL A 415 24.75 62.67 -17.47
N GLN A 416 25.92 62.39 -16.87
CA GLN A 416 26.84 63.43 -16.41
C GLN A 416 27.39 64.26 -17.57
N GLN A 417 27.80 63.64 -18.68
CA GLN A 417 28.27 64.37 -19.85
C GLN A 417 27.18 65.24 -20.46
N LYS A 418 25.94 64.75 -20.50
CA LYS A 418 24.79 65.51 -20.97
C LYS A 418 24.51 66.71 -20.07
N ALA A 419 24.49 66.50 -18.75
CA ALA A 419 24.35 67.58 -17.77
C ALA A 419 25.49 68.60 -17.86
N GLN A 420 26.72 68.18 -18.12
CA GLN A 420 27.87 69.06 -18.28
C GLN A 420 27.80 69.85 -19.59
N LYS A 421 27.31 69.23 -20.67
CA LYS A 421 27.06 69.90 -21.96
C LYS A 421 25.91 70.89 -21.85
N ASP A 422 24.84 70.55 -21.13
CA ASP A 422 23.72 71.46 -20.85
C ASP A 422 24.15 72.63 -19.97
N LEU A 423 24.98 72.38 -18.95
CA LEU A 423 25.60 73.44 -18.14
C LEU A 423 26.49 74.35 -19.01
N ARG A 424 27.27 73.79 -19.92
CA ARG A 424 28.13 74.53 -20.83
C ARG A 424 27.34 75.32 -21.88
N ASN A 425 26.17 74.82 -22.28
CA ASN A 425 25.23 75.55 -23.15
C ASN A 425 24.52 76.68 -22.39
N LEU A 426 24.21 76.49 -21.10
CA LEU A 426 23.67 77.54 -20.23
C LEU A 426 24.71 78.63 -19.96
N ILE A 427 25.99 78.26 -19.84
CA ILE A 427 27.11 79.18 -19.69
C ILE A 427 27.56 79.62 -21.08
N SER A 428 26.75 80.43 -21.74
CA SER A 428 27.21 81.17 -22.92
C SER A 428 28.32 82.14 -22.51
N GLU A 429 29.44 82.15 -23.24
CA GLU A 429 30.57 83.07 -22.98
C GLU A 429 30.16 84.56 -22.99
N SER A 430 28.99 84.88 -23.56
CA SER A 430 28.40 86.22 -23.54
C SER A 430 27.98 86.74 -22.16
N ASP A 431 27.64 85.87 -21.20
CA ASP A 431 27.15 86.32 -19.88
C ASP A 431 28.24 86.44 -18.81
N LEU A 432 29.38 85.75 -18.98
CA LEU A 432 30.52 85.84 -18.06
C LEU A 432 31.39 87.09 -18.28
N ALA A 433 31.31 87.74 -19.45
CA ALA A 433 32.02 88.98 -19.72
C ALA A 433 31.54 90.16 -18.82
N LYS A 434 30.32 90.08 -18.28
CA LYS A 434 29.73 91.11 -17.39
C LYS A 434 30.25 91.06 -15.95
N TYR A 435 30.99 90.02 -15.56
CA TYR A 435 31.51 89.80 -14.20
C TYR A 435 33.04 89.79 -14.12
N ARG A 436 33.74 90.26 -15.14
CA ARG A 436 35.21 90.33 -15.13
C ARG A 436 35.69 91.47 -14.23
N ILE A 437 36.11 91.13 -13.02
CA ILE A 437 36.83 92.06 -12.12
C ILE A 437 38.24 92.27 -12.71
N ARG A 438 38.64 93.52 -12.90
CA ARG A 438 40.04 93.87 -13.21
C ARG A 438 40.83 93.79 -11.90
N ALA A 439 41.83 92.94 -11.83
CA ALA A 439 42.74 92.89 -10.70
C ALA A 439 43.94 93.82 -10.98
N ASP A 440 44.18 94.75 -10.07
CA ASP A 440 45.47 95.46 -9.95
C ASP A 440 46.47 94.51 -9.24
N GLU A 441 47.77 94.65 -9.57
CA GLU A 441 48.81 93.61 -9.42
C GLU A 441 49.25 93.21 -8.00
N ASP A 442 48.63 93.68 -6.92
CA ASP A 442 49.14 93.44 -5.55
C ASP A 442 48.44 92.32 -4.73
N ASP A 443 47.39 91.66 -5.25
CA ASP A 443 46.64 90.63 -4.49
C ASP A 443 47.03 89.17 -4.83
N THR A 444 48.20 88.93 -5.42
CA THR A 444 48.63 87.57 -5.82
C THR A 444 49.49 86.81 -4.79
N GLU A 445 49.78 87.40 -3.63
CA GLU A 445 50.57 86.72 -2.59
C GLU A 445 49.74 85.92 -1.57
N PHE A 446 48.41 86.12 -1.50
CA PHE A 446 47.58 85.49 -0.44
C PHE A 446 46.96 84.13 -0.81
N LEU A 447 47.07 83.68 -2.07
CA LEU A 447 46.43 82.45 -2.57
C LEU A 447 47.37 81.25 -2.74
N SER A 448 48.69 81.44 -2.73
CA SER A 448 49.67 80.36 -2.89
C SER A 448 49.91 79.55 -1.59
N ASP A 449 49.70 80.16 -0.42
CA ASP A 449 50.08 79.54 0.87
C ASP A 449 49.05 78.53 1.45
N LYS A 450 47.81 78.50 0.93
CA LYS A 450 46.78 77.54 1.38
C LYS A 450 46.72 76.23 0.60
N LEU A 451 47.41 76.11 -0.54
CA LEU A 451 47.45 74.87 -1.33
C LEU A 451 48.60 73.93 -0.94
N ALA A 452 49.57 74.38 -0.14
CA ALA A 452 50.72 73.58 0.28
C ALA A 452 50.54 72.76 1.58
N SER A 453 49.45 72.94 2.35
CA SER A 453 49.31 72.34 3.70
C SER A 453 48.42 71.09 3.85
N LYS A 454 47.98 70.43 2.77
CA LYS A 454 47.26 69.13 2.84
C LYS A 454 48.02 67.98 2.18
N LYS A 455 49.16 67.61 2.76
CA LYS A 455 49.74 66.26 2.64
C LYS A 455 49.99 65.68 4.04
N SER A 456 49.07 64.87 4.56
CA SER A 456 49.32 64.00 5.73
C SER A 456 48.40 62.78 5.78
N LYS A 457 49.02 61.61 5.55
CA LYS A 457 48.75 60.23 6.02
C LYS A 457 47.45 59.92 6.81
N LYS A 458 46.72 58.87 6.39
CA LYS A 458 46.24 57.80 7.31
C LYS A 458 45.96 56.47 6.59
N ARG A 459 46.53 55.38 7.14
CA ARG A 459 46.44 53.97 6.72
C ARG A 459 45.36 53.23 7.52
N LEU A 460 44.74 52.24 6.84
CA LEU A 460 44.22 50.93 7.28
C LEU A 460 43.09 50.78 8.34
N GLY A 461 42.11 49.93 7.98
CA GLY A 461 41.23 49.21 8.90
C GLY A 461 40.38 48.15 8.17
N LYS A 462 40.89 46.91 8.05
CA LYS A 462 40.12 45.70 7.69
C LYS A 462 39.28 45.26 8.91
N MET A 463 38.00 44.92 8.73
CA MET A 463 37.24 44.12 9.71
C MET A 463 36.64 42.88 9.05
N HIS A 464 37.13 41.71 9.48
CA HIS A 464 36.45 40.42 9.41
C HIS A 464 35.36 40.39 10.49
N GLY A 465 34.18 39.83 10.17
CA GLY A 465 33.15 39.46 11.13
C GLY A 465 32.82 37.99 11.01
N SER A 466 33.37 37.16 11.91
CA SER A 466 32.98 35.76 12.09
C SER A 466 32.23 35.57 13.41
N GLY A 467 31.04 34.98 13.34
CA GLY A 467 30.47 33.99 14.26
C GLY A 467 30.48 34.23 15.77
N LYS A 468 29.28 34.27 16.36
CA LYS A 468 29.03 33.71 17.71
C LYS A 468 27.71 32.95 17.76
N LYS A 469 27.83 31.64 17.92
CA LYS A 469 26.81 30.74 18.49
C LYS A 469 26.50 31.16 19.93
N ARG A 470 25.25 31.00 20.35
CA ARG A 470 24.93 30.62 21.73
C ARG A 470 23.63 29.82 21.79
N ARG A 471 23.72 28.59 22.29
CA ARG A 471 22.62 27.79 22.84
C ARG A 471 22.26 28.35 24.22
N ARG A 472 20.97 28.44 24.51
CA ARG A 472 20.35 27.75 25.66
C ARG A 472 18.92 27.43 25.30
#